data_AF-A0A955X1X3-F1
#
_entry.id   AF-A0A955X1X3-F1
#
_cell.length_a   1.000
_cell.length_b   1.000
_cell.length_c   1.000
_cell.angle_alpha   90.00
_cell.angle_beta   90.00
_cell.angle_gamma   90.00
#
_symmetry.space_group_name_H-M   'P 1'
#
loop_
_entity.id
_entity.type
_entity.pdbx_description
1 polymer ?
#
loop_
_entity_poly.entity_id
_entity_poly.type
_entity_poly.pdbx_seq_one_letter_code
_entity_poly.pdbx_strand_id
1 'polypeptide(L)'
;MRRRTPQVSLPDGALEAWPEDDIEAWRKAPIDTLIQHLVEVHHPMLRLTLDRAVALSVVVARGQELDPELGARLAAFAAVVHEHLQKEEDVVFPAIARGQGPMTRGPVAVMLKEHREHREALAEVHQLAQGATPAFDAPVGLALEDLQGALVELERRLWAHVRLEDEALFPRALLD
;
A
#
# COMPACT_ATOMS: atom_id res chain seq x y z
N MET A 1 27.95 19.60 -10.94
CA MET A 1 28.04 18.98 -9.61
C MET A 1 27.01 17.86 -9.55
N ARG A 2 27.43 16.58 -9.56
CA ARG A 2 26.52 15.43 -9.50
C ARG A 2 26.11 15.25 -8.03
N ARG A 3 24.81 15.36 -7.71
CA ARG A 3 24.28 15.07 -6.38
C ARG A 3 24.42 13.56 -6.15
N ARG A 4 25.16 13.16 -5.12
CA ARG A 4 25.24 11.76 -4.68
C ARG A 4 23.93 11.41 -3.99
N THR A 5 23.22 10.43 -4.52
CA THR A 5 22.15 9.72 -3.82
C THR A 5 22.76 9.10 -2.54
N PRO A 6 22.17 9.27 -1.35
CA PRO A 6 22.61 8.52 -0.19
C PRO A 6 22.26 7.05 -0.40
N GLN A 7 23.29 6.24 -0.64
CA GLN A 7 23.16 4.79 -0.72
C GLN A 7 23.06 4.26 0.71
N VAL A 8 21.85 3.90 1.13
CA VAL A 8 21.66 3.11 2.35
C VAL A 8 22.08 1.68 1.99
N SER A 9 23.25 1.27 2.50
CA SER A 9 23.68 -0.13 2.40
C SER A 9 22.90 -0.97 3.41
N LEU A 10 22.19 -1.98 2.93
CA LEU A 10 21.61 -3.02 3.78
C LEU A 10 22.68 -4.12 4.02
N PRO A 11 22.77 -4.72 5.23
CA PRO A 11 23.65 -5.85 5.48
C PRO A 11 23.19 -7.10 4.72
N ASP A 12 24.13 -8.00 4.39
CA ASP A 12 23.80 -9.26 3.74
C ASP A 12 23.31 -10.30 4.77
N GLY A 13 22.12 -10.86 4.53
CA GLY A 13 21.81 -12.24 4.94
C GLY A 13 20.88 -12.46 6.14
N ALA A 14 20.01 -11.51 6.48
CA ALA A 14 18.87 -11.79 7.36
C ALA A 14 17.56 -11.71 6.57
N LEU A 15 16.53 -12.43 7.02
CA LEU A 15 15.14 -12.12 6.72
C LEU A 15 14.83 -10.79 7.42
N GLU A 16 15.41 -9.72 6.90
CA GLU A 16 15.74 -8.49 7.61
C GLU A 16 14.51 -7.56 7.64
N ALA A 17 14.26 -6.97 8.82
CA ALA A 17 13.27 -5.94 9.03
C ALA A 17 13.30 -4.92 7.88
N TRP A 18 12.13 -4.56 7.36
CA TRP A 18 12.06 -3.59 6.28
C TRP A 18 12.53 -2.23 6.83
N PRO A 19 13.19 -1.36 6.05
CA PRO A 19 13.68 -0.05 6.54
C PRO A 19 12.58 0.85 7.14
N GLU A 20 11.32 0.52 6.87
CA GLU A 20 10.07 1.10 7.40
C GLU A 20 9.72 0.63 8.83
N ASP A 21 10.36 -0.41 9.35
CA ASP A 21 10.17 -0.88 10.72
C ASP A 21 10.77 0.11 11.75
N ASP A 22 11.80 0.88 11.36
CA ASP A 22 12.37 1.97 12.16
C ASP A 22 11.61 3.30 11.95
N ILE A 23 10.39 3.35 12.48
CA ILE A 23 9.55 4.57 12.41
C ILE A 23 10.20 5.77 13.08
N GLU A 24 11.06 5.54 14.07
CA GLU A 24 11.72 6.62 14.81
C GLU A 24 12.79 7.31 13.96
N ALA A 25 13.49 6.56 13.11
CA ALA A 25 14.35 7.14 12.08
C ALA A 25 13.53 7.99 11.09
N TRP A 26 12.38 7.50 10.62
CA TRP A 26 11.53 8.24 9.67
C TRP A 26 10.89 9.49 10.25
N ARG A 27 10.53 9.50 11.54
CA ARG A 27 10.09 10.71 12.25
C ARG A 27 11.15 11.81 12.27
N LYS A 28 12.43 11.46 12.19
CA LYS A 28 13.57 12.39 12.19
C LYS A 28 14.11 12.72 10.80
N ALA A 29 13.86 11.88 9.81
CA ALA A 29 14.29 12.08 8.43
C ALA A 29 13.72 13.40 7.85
N PRO A 30 14.40 14.08 6.91
CA PRO A 30 13.82 15.22 6.20
C PRO A 30 12.48 14.86 5.55
N ILE A 31 11.50 15.77 5.59
CA ILE A 31 10.16 15.53 5.01
C ILE A 31 10.26 15.15 3.53
N ASP A 32 11.08 15.86 2.75
CA ASP A 32 11.28 15.57 1.32
C ASP A 32 11.86 14.16 1.09
N THR A 33 12.71 13.68 2.00
CA THR A 33 13.28 12.32 1.92
C THR A 33 12.22 11.26 2.20
N LEU A 34 11.34 11.49 3.18
CA LEU A 34 10.22 10.59 3.48
C LEU A 34 9.21 10.55 2.32
N ILE A 35 8.81 11.71 1.79
CA ILE A 35 7.93 11.81 0.63
C ILE A 35 8.55 11.09 -0.58
N GLN A 36 9.83 11.33 -0.85
CA GLN A 36 10.53 10.65 -1.95
C GLN A 36 10.51 9.13 -1.77
N HIS A 37 10.73 8.64 -0.55
CA HIS A 37 10.69 7.21 -0.27
C HIS A 37 9.30 6.61 -0.51
N LEU A 38 8.24 7.29 -0.06
CA LEU A 38 6.86 6.87 -0.30
C LEU A 38 6.56 6.76 -1.80
N VAL A 39 6.88 7.80 -2.57
CA VAL A 39 6.57 7.87 -4.01
C VAL A 39 7.45 6.96 -4.86
N GLU A 40 8.75 6.84 -4.57
CA GLU A 40 9.69 6.10 -5.42
C GLU A 40 9.81 4.62 -5.02
N VAL A 41 9.46 4.24 -3.78
CA VAL A 41 9.61 2.88 -3.28
C VAL A 41 8.26 2.25 -2.92
N HIS A 42 7.45 2.89 -2.07
CA HIS A 42 6.19 2.29 -1.59
C HIS A 42 5.13 2.24 -2.66
N HIS A 43 4.79 3.38 -3.27
CA HIS A 43 3.66 3.48 -4.16
C HIS A 43 3.80 2.57 -5.40
N PRO A 44 4.96 2.48 -6.08
CA PRO A 44 5.10 1.60 -7.24
C PRO A 44 4.93 0.12 -6.85
N MET A 45 5.50 -0.30 -5.72
CA MET A 45 5.40 -1.68 -5.26
C MET A 45 4.00 -2.03 -4.75
N LEU A 46 3.32 -1.09 -4.10
CA LEU A 46 1.93 -1.26 -3.69
C LEU A 46 1.01 -1.42 -4.91
N ARG A 47 1.16 -0.55 -5.92
CA ARG A 47 0.43 -0.65 -7.20
C ARG A 47 0.65 -2.00 -7.89
N LEU A 48 1.90 -2.44 -8.02
CA LEU A 48 2.22 -3.74 -8.61
C LEU A 48 1.58 -4.91 -7.84
N THR A 49 1.54 -4.82 -6.51
CA THR A 49 0.97 -5.89 -5.67
C THR A 49 -0.55 -5.91 -5.77
N LEU A 50 -1.21 -4.74 -5.78
CA LEU A 50 -2.64 -4.59 -6.05
C LEU A 50 -3.03 -5.17 -7.42
N ASP A 51 -2.35 -4.74 -8.48
CA ASP A 51 -2.65 -5.15 -9.85
C ASP A 51 -2.44 -6.66 -10.04
N ARG A 52 -1.41 -7.22 -9.39
CA ARG A 52 -1.19 -8.67 -9.36
C ARG A 52 -2.34 -9.41 -8.67
N ALA A 53 -2.80 -8.93 -7.51
CA ALA A 53 -3.92 -9.56 -6.81
C ALA A 53 -5.21 -9.53 -7.65
N VAL A 54 -5.51 -8.42 -8.32
CA VAL A 54 -6.64 -8.30 -9.24
C VAL A 54 -6.49 -9.27 -10.43
N ALA A 55 -5.30 -9.37 -11.02
CA ALA A 55 -5.08 -10.29 -12.15
C ALA A 55 -5.27 -11.76 -11.73
N LEU A 56 -4.78 -12.14 -10.55
CA LEU A 56 -4.94 -13.49 -10.00
C LEU A 56 -6.41 -13.81 -9.71
N SER A 57 -7.19 -12.86 -9.16
CA SER A 57 -8.62 -13.08 -8.92
C SER A 57 -9.39 -13.35 -10.21
N VAL A 58 -9.02 -12.71 -11.32
CA VAL A 58 -9.60 -13.00 -12.65
C VAL A 58 -9.26 -14.41 -13.13
N VAL A 59 -8.03 -14.89 -12.89
CA VAL A 59 -7.62 -16.26 -13.27
C VAL A 59 -8.43 -17.29 -12.47
N VAL A 60 -8.53 -17.12 -11.15
CA VAL A 60 -9.29 -18.03 -10.28
C VAL A 60 -10.78 -18.01 -10.63
N ALA A 61 -11.36 -16.84 -10.95
CA ALA A 61 -12.76 -16.73 -11.35
C ALA A 61 -13.08 -17.49 -12.65
N ARG A 62 -12.13 -17.60 -13.60
CA ARG A 62 -12.32 -18.38 -14.84
C ARG A 62 -12.39 -19.89 -14.60
N GLY A 63 -11.82 -20.37 -13.49
CA GLY A 63 -11.94 -21.75 -13.04
C GLY A 63 -13.29 -22.09 -12.39
N GLN A 64 -14.19 -21.11 -12.22
CA GLN A 64 -15.47 -21.19 -11.51
C GLN A 64 -15.38 -21.40 -9.99
N GLU A 65 -14.27 -21.03 -9.35
CA GLU A 65 -14.03 -21.33 -7.92
C GLU A 65 -13.96 -20.09 -7.02
N LEU A 66 -13.90 -18.90 -7.63
CA LEU A 66 -13.99 -17.65 -6.89
C LEU A 66 -15.45 -17.22 -6.79
N ASP A 67 -15.86 -16.78 -5.60
CA ASP A 67 -17.06 -15.96 -5.46
C ASP A 67 -16.92 -14.71 -6.37
N PRO A 68 -17.83 -14.46 -7.32
CA PRO A 68 -17.81 -13.25 -8.14
C PRO A 68 -17.73 -11.96 -7.31
N GLU A 69 -18.24 -11.99 -6.08
CA GLU A 69 -18.14 -10.88 -5.14
C GLU A 69 -16.68 -10.57 -4.76
N LEU A 70 -15.82 -11.57 -4.56
CA LEU A 70 -14.41 -11.35 -4.23
C LEU A 70 -13.68 -10.58 -5.34
N GLY A 71 -13.86 -11.01 -6.60
CA GLY A 71 -13.25 -10.34 -7.74
C GLY A 71 -13.71 -8.88 -7.86
N ALA A 72 -15.01 -8.63 -7.70
CA ALA A 72 -15.58 -7.28 -7.75
C ALA A 72 -15.09 -6.39 -6.61
N ARG A 73 -15.07 -6.90 -5.37
CA ARG A 73 -14.60 -6.19 -4.18
C ARG A 73 -13.11 -5.84 -4.28
N LEU A 74 -12.28 -6.78 -4.71
CA LEU A 74 -10.84 -6.55 -4.88
C LEU A 74 -10.56 -5.53 -5.99
N ALA A 75 -11.30 -5.56 -7.10
CA ALA A 75 -11.18 -4.56 -8.16
C ALA A 75 -11.60 -3.15 -7.68
N ALA A 76 -12.71 -3.06 -6.93
CA ALA A 76 -13.15 -1.81 -6.32
C ALA A 76 -12.12 -1.27 -5.31
N PHE A 77 -11.60 -2.15 -4.45
CA PHE A 77 -10.54 -1.82 -3.50
C PHE A 77 -9.28 -1.30 -4.19
N ALA A 78 -8.82 -1.97 -5.24
CA ALA A 78 -7.66 -1.53 -6.01
C ALA A 78 -7.89 -0.14 -6.62
N ALA A 79 -9.07 0.12 -7.18
CA ALA A 79 -9.39 1.42 -7.76
C ALA A 79 -9.32 2.56 -6.72
N VAL A 80 -9.88 2.36 -5.52
CA VAL A 80 -9.85 3.39 -4.48
C VAL A 80 -8.46 3.62 -3.92
N VAL A 81 -7.63 2.57 -3.79
CA VAL A 81 -6.22 2.74 -3.35
C VAL A 81 -5.39 3.43 -4.44
N HIS A 82 -5.59 3.11 -5.73
CA HIS A 82 -4.92 3.82 -6.82
C HIS A 82 -5.27 5.31 -6.83
N GLU A 83 -6.55 5.65 -6.65
CA GLU A 83 -7.00 7.03 -6.54
C GLU A 83 -6.40 7.72 -5.30
N HIS A 84 -6.36 7.01 -4.16
CA HIS A 84 -5.72 7.47 -2.94
C HIS A 84 -4.27 7.90 -3.18
N LEU A 85 -3.43 6.99 -3.68
CA LEU A 85 -2.01 7.27 -3.98
C LEU A 85 -1.85 8.43 -4.98
N GLN A 86 -2.77 8.56 -5.92
CA GLN A 86 -2.75 9.68 -6.87
C GLN A 86 -3.06 11.02 -6.18
N LYS A 87 -4.06 11.08 -5.28
CA LYS A 87 -4.36 12.30 -4.50
C LYS A 87 -3.15 12.72 -3.67
N GLU A 88 -2.42 11.76 -3.13
CA GLU A 88 -1.20 12.03 -2.38
C GLU A 88 -0.10 12.64 -3.25
N GLU A 89 0.22 11.98 -4.37
CA GLU A 89 1.27 12.40 -5.31
C GLU A 89 0.96 13.75 -5.97
N ASP A 90 -0.29 13.99 -6.37
CA ASP A 90 -0.68 15.18 -7.13
C ASP A 90 -0.98 16.40 -6.24
N VAL A 91 -1.46 16.17 -5.00
CA VAL A 91 -2.02 17.24 -4.16
C VAL A 91 -1.36 17.29 -2.79
N VAL A 92 -1.43 16.20 -2.02
CA VAL A 92 -1.07 16.23 -0.59
C VAL A 92 0.44 16.44 -0.42
N PHE A 93 1.27 15.56 -0.99
CA PHE A 93 2.71 15.62 -0.84
C PHE A 93 3.33 16.90 -1.42
N PRO A 94 2.93 17.39 -2.62
CA PRO A 94 3.43 18.67 -3.11
C PRO A 94 3.07 19.85 -2.18
N ALA A 95 1.89 19.84 -1.56
CA ALA A 95 1.51 20.89 -0.62
C ALA A 95 2.31 20.82 0.68
N ILE A 96 2.56 19.61 1.20
CA ILE A 96 3.43 19.38 2.37
C ILE A 96 4.85 19.85 2.09
N ALA A 97 5.44 19.46 0.96
CA ALA A 97 6.82 19.82 0.58
C ALA A 97 7.02 21.34 0.41
N ARG A 98 5.94 22.10 0.10
CA ARG A 98 5.96 23.56 0.03
C ARG A 98 5.74 24.25 1.38
N GLY A 99 5.61 23.51 2.48
CA GLY A 99 5.35 24.06 3.81
C GLY A 99 3.95 24.66 3.96
N GLN A 100 2.96 24.17 3.20
CA GLN A 100 1.58 24.69 3.22
C GLN A 100 0.74 23.99 4.31
N GLY A 101 1.32 23.70 5.48
CA GLY A 101 0.71 22.91 6.58
C GLY A 101 -0.72 23.29 6.97
N PRO A 102 -1.07 24.59 7.13
CA PRO A 102 -2.45 24.98 7.43
C PRO A 102 -3.46 24.60 6.34
N MET A 103 -3.03 24.59 5.07
CA MET A 103 -3.88 24.23 3.92
C MET A 103 -3.98 22.71 3.71
N THR A 104 -3.06 21.92 4.26
CA THR A 104 -3.07 20.45 4.13
C THR A 104 -3.98 19.76 5.15
N ARG A 105 -4.45 20.46 6.20
CA ARG A 105 -5.37 19.91 7.23
C ARG A 105 -6.59 19.20 6.66
N GLY A 106 -7.27 19.81 5.68
CA GLY A 106 -8.43 19.23 5.03
C GLY A 106 -8.08 17.96 4.23
N PRO A 107 -7.16 18.05 3.25
CA PRO A 107 -6.69 16.90 2.49
C PRO A 107 -6.16 15.74 3.37
N VAL A 108 -5.34 16.03 4.37
CA VAL A 108 -4.80 15.01 5.30
C VAL A 108 -5.93 14.34 6.09
N ALA A 109 -6.96 15.07 6.52
CA ALA A 109 -8.11 14.46 7.19
C ALA A 109 -8.87 13.48 6.28
N VAL A 110 -8.91 13.73 4.97
CA VAL A 110 -9.46 12.79 3.98
C VAL A 110 -8.56 11.55 3.85
N MET A 111 -7.25 11.70 3.74
CA MET A 111 -6.31 10.56 3.65
C MET A 111 -6.42 9.66 4.89
N LEU A 112 -6.42 10.24 6.10
CA LEU A 112 -6.61 9.50 7.35
C LEU A 112 -7.96 8.76 7.42
N LYS A 113 -9.01 9.32 6.81
CA LYS A 113 -10.30 8.65 6.69
C LYS A 113 -10.21 7.45 5.74
N GLU A 114 -9.61 7.66 4.57
CA GLU A 114 -9.41 6.62 3.56
C GLU A 114 -8.55 5.47 4.12
N HIS A 115 -7.51 5.73 4.92
CA HIS A 115 -6.71 4.71 5.60
C HIS A 115 -7.55 3.77 6.48
N ARG A 116 -8.55 4.32 7.19
CA ARG A 116 -9.47 3.51 8.00
C ARG A 116 -10.42 2.70 7.13
N GLU A 117 -10.96 3.31 6.09
CA GLU A 117 -11.88 2.64 5.15
C GLU A 117 -11.17 1.52 4.37
N HIS A 118 -9.90 1.71 4.01
CA HIS A 118 -9.09 0.69 3.38
C HIS A 118 -8.92 -0.55 4.27
N ARG A 119 -8.87 -0.36 5.60
CA ARG A 119 -8.73 -1.47 6.56
C ARG A 119 -9.95 -2.36 6.57
N GLU A 120 -11.12 -1.73 6.58
CA GLU A 120 -12.40 -2.43 6.54
C GLU A 120 -12.58 -3.16 5.21
N ALA A 121 -12.34 -2.48 4.08
CA ALA A 121 -12.49 -3.06 2.76
C ALA A 121 -11.53 -4.23 2.51
N LEU A 122 -10.26 -4.13 2.93
CA LEU A 122 -9.29 -5.21 2.76
C LEU A 122 -9.61 -6.42 3.65
N ALA A 123 -10.13 -6.19 4.87
CA ALA A 123 -10.59 -7.27 5.73
C ALA A 123 -11.73 -8.08 5.11
N GLU A 124 -12.69 -7.43 4.44
CA GLU A 124 -13.76 -8.10 3.69
C GLU A 124 -13.19 -8.95 2.53
N VAL A 125 -12.22 -8.41 1.78
CA VAL A 125 -11.52 -9.15 0.72
C VAL A 125 -10.83 -10.40 1.28
N HIS A 126 -10.14 -10.29 2.42
CA HIS A 126 -9.51 -11.44 3.08
C HIS A 126 -10.53 -12.50 3.51
N GLN A 127 -11.66 -12.09 4.10
CA GLN A 127 -12.70 -13.02 4.53
C GLN A 127 -13.27 -13.82 3.35
N LEU A 128 -13.56 -13.14 2.23
CA LEU A 128 -14.01 -13.79 1.00
C LEU A 128 -12.93 -14.72 0.42
N ALA A 129 -11.66 -14.32 0.43
CA ALA A 129 -10.56 -15.13 -0.09
C ALA A 129 -10.25 -16.37 0.77
N GLN A 130 -10.47 -16.30 2.08
CA GLN A 130 -10.35 -17.44 3.00
C GLN A 130 -11.51 -18.43 2.86
N GLY A 131 -12.69 -17.95 2.45
CA GLY A 131 -13.85 -18.79 2.17
C GLY A 131 -13.75 -19.56 0.85
N ALA A 132 -12.83 -19.18 -0.03
CA ALA A 132 -12.61 -19.88 -1.30
C ALA A 132 -11.93 -21.24 -1.06
N THR A 133 -12.50 -22.30 -1.65
CA THR A 133 -11.96 -23.66 -1.53
C THR A 133 -11.06 -24.00 -2.73
N PRO A 134 -9.96 -24.75 -2.53
CA PRO A 134 -9.08 -25.14 -3.61
C PRO A 134 -9.76 -25.99 -4.69
N ALA A 135 -9.30 -25.78 -5.91
CA ALA A 135 -9.68 -26.52 -7.07
C ALA A 135 -9.38 -28.00 -7.02
N PHE A 136 -10.21 -28.79 -7.70
CA PHE A 136 -9.74 -30.08 -8.21
C PHE A 136 -8.80 -29.92 -9.42
N ASP A 137 -8.85 -28.76 -10.10
CA ASP A 137 -7.95 -28.42 -11.21
C ASP A 137 -6.64 -27.77 -10.70
N ALA A 138 -5.53 -28.51 -10.74
CA ALA A 138 -4.27 -28.11 -10.10
C ALA A 138 -3.75 -26.71 -10.49
N PRO A 139 -3.78 -26.26 -11.76
CA PRO A 139 -3.47 -24.88 -12.15
C PRO A 139 -4.33 -23.81 -11.47
N VAL A 140 -5.63 -24.05 -11.29
CA VAL A 140 -6.55 -23.10 -10.62
C VAL A 140 -6.26 -23.06 -9.12
N GLY A 141 -5.98 -24.22 -8.51
CA GLY A 141 -5.56 -24.31 -7.11
C GLY A 141 -4.30 -23.50 -6.82
N LEU A 142 -3.27 -23.60 -7.68
CA LEU A 142 -2.05 -22.80 -7.56
C LEU A 142 -2.33 -21.29 -7.69
N ALA A 143 -3.22 -20.88 -8.59
CA ALA A 143 -3.61 -19.48 -8.73
C ALA A 143 -4.35 -18.93 -7.49
N LEU A 144 -5.12 -19.77 -6.79
CA LEU A 144 -5.77 -19.40 -5.53
C LEU A 144 -4.75 -19.24 -4.40
N GLU A 145 -3.78 -20.14 -4.30
CA GLU A 145 -2.66 -20.02 -3.34
C GLU A 145 -1.85 -18.74 -3.61
N ASP A 146 -1.54 -18.46 -4.88
CA ASP A 146 -0.87 -17.23 -5.30
C ASP A 146 -1.69 -15.98 -4.96
N LEU A 147 -3.01 -16.01 -5.14
CA LEU A 147 -3.91 -14.90 -4.77
C LEU A 147 -3.86 -14.65 -3.27
N GLN A 148 -3.98 -15.70 -2.46
CA GLN A 148 -3.93 -15.57 -0.99
C GLN A 148 -2.58 -15.01 -0.54
N GLY A 149 -1.47 -15.48 -1.12
CA GLY A 149 -0.14 -14.93 -0.87
C GLY A 149 -0.01 -13.46 -1.28
N ALA A 150 -0.58 -13.09 -2.44
CA ALA A 150 -0.58 -11.70 -2.91
C ALA A 150 -1.39 -10.78 -2.00
N LEU A 151 -2.50 -11.24 -1.44
CA LEU A 151 -3.31 -10.46 -0.48
C LEU A 151 -2.57 -10.23 0.84
N VAL A 152 -1.84 -11.22 1.36
CA VAL A 152 -1.00 -11.04 2.56
C VAL A 152 0.11 -10.03 2.32
N GLU A 153 0.78 -10.10 1.17
CA GLU A 153 1.83 -9.13 0.83
C GLU A 153 1.25 -7.73 0.59
N LEU A 154 0.06 -7.64 -0.03
CA LEU A 154 -0.67 -6.39 -0.21
C LEU A 154 -0.97 -5.73 1.14
N GLU A 155 -1.53 -6.49 2.09
CA GLU A 155 -1.86 -6.00 3.42
C GLU A 155 -0.61 -5.45 4.13
N ARG A 156 0.47 -6.24 4.12
CA ARG A 156 1.74 -5.85 4.74
C ARG A 156 2.27 -4.54 4.15
N ARG A 157 2.28 -4.41 2.82
CA ARG A 157 2.75 -3.20 2.13
C ARG A 157 1.88 -1.99 2.40
N LEU A 158 0.56 -2.16 2.33
CA LEU A 158 -0.38 -1.08 2.58
C LEU A 158 -0.22 -0.54 4.00
N TRP A 159 -0.12 -1.41 5.01
CA TRP A 159 0.02 -0.95 6.39
C TRP A 159 1.37 -0.36 6.71
N ALA A 160 2.43 -0.80 6.04
CA ALA A 160 3.73 -0.19 6.23
C ALA A 160 3.78 1.23 5.63
N HIS A 161 3.18 1.43 4.45
CA HIS A 161 2.95 2.76 3.83
C HIS A 161 2.08 3.67 4.71
N VAL A 162 0.87 3.22 5.09
CA VAL A 162 -0.05 3.98 5.96
C VAL A 162 0.63 4.35 7.29
N ARG A 163 1.42 3.46 7.87
CA ARG A 163 2.14 3.74 9.12
C ARG A 163 3.17 4.85 8.96
N LEU A 164 3.93 4.87 7.87
CA LEU A 164 4.89 5.96 7.60
C LEU A 164 4.16 7.31 7.49
N GLU A 165 2.97 7.33 6.92
CA GLU A 165 2.18 8.55 6.78
C GLU A 165 1.55 9.01 8.08
N ASP A 166 0.80 8.12 8.74
CA ASP A 166 0.05 8.40 9.95
C ASP A 166 0.98 8.74 11.13
N GLU A 167 2.13 8.06 11.24
CA GLU A 167 3.01 8.16 12.40
C GLU A 167 4.24 9.03 12.18
N ALA A 168 4.64 9.30 10.94
CA ALA A 168 5.81 10.14 10.65
C ALA A 168 5.45 11.37 9.80
N LEU A 169 4.86 11.20 8.61
CA LEU A 169 4.67 12.33 7.68
C LEU A 169 3.61 13.33 8.17
N PHE A 170 2.37 12.89 8.36
CA PHE A 170 1.24 13.76 8.63
C PHE A 170 1.32 14.48 9.97
N PRO A 171 1.76 13.87 11.09
CA PRO A 171 1.92 14.60 12.34
C PRO A 171 2.87 15.79 12.19
N ARG A 172 3.96 15.64 11.42
CA ARG A 172 4.93 16.70 11.19
C ARG A 172 4.38 17.76 10.25
N ALA A 173 3.68 17.36 9.19
CA ALA A 173 3.05 18.28 8.24
C ALA A 173 1.96 19.17 8.86
N LEU A 174 1.33 18.73 9.95
CA LEU A 174 0.25 19.45 10.63
C LEU A 174 0.71 20.35 11.77
N LEU A 175 1.96 20.19 12.23
CA LEU A 175 2.57 20.97 13.32
C LEU A 175 3.25 22.27 12.85
N ASP A 176 3.42 22.45 11.54
CA ASP A 176 3.95 23.68 10.92
C ASP A 176 2.90 24.82 10.86
#